data_AF-A0A9X9M2T2-F1
#
_entry.id   AF-A0A9X9M2T2-F1
#
_cell.length_a   1.000
_cell.length_b   1.000
_cell.length_c   1.000
_cell.angle_alpha   90.00
_cell.angle_beta   90.00
_cell.angle_gamma   90.00
#
_symmetry.space_group_name_H-M   'P 1'
#
loop_
_entity.id
_entity.type
_entity.pdbx_description
1 polymer ?
#
loop_
_entity_poly.entity_id
_entity_poly.type
_entity_poly.pdbx_seq_one_letter_code
_entity_poly.pdbx_strand_id
1 'polypeptide(L)' 'MAGLSLRIIKETQHLMAEPVPGIKAEPYESNTRYFHTGPQDSTFEGGTFKREPFLPEEYPMKPLKYIS' A
#
# COMPACT_ATOMS: atom_id res chain seq x y z
N MET A 1 2.61 5.30 -21.38
CA MET A 1 2.04 4.92 -20.08
C MET A 1 2.74 3.65 -19.63
N ALA A 2 3.62 3.71 -18.63
CA ALA A 2 4.20 2.51 -18.05
C ALA A 2 3.10 1.84 -17.22
N GLY A 3 2.55 0.72 -17.71
CA GLY A 3 1.57 -0.07 -16.97
C GLY A 3 2.15 -0.54 -15.64
N LEU A 4 1.28 -0.79 -14.66
CA LEU A 4 1.68 -1.40 -13.39
C LEU A 4 2.34 -2.75 -13.66
N SER A 5 3.44 -3.05 -12.97
CA SER A 5 4.08 -4.34 -13.12
C SER A 5 3.17 -5.44 -12.57
N LEU A 6 3.23 -6.63 -13.17
CA LEU A 6 2.45 -7.80 -12.71
C LEU A 6 2.70 -8.13 -11.24
N ARG A 7 3.89 -7.80 -10.72
CA ARG A 7 4.23 -7.98 -9.32
C ARG A 7 3.40 -7.09 -8.40
N ILE A 8 3.28 -5.80 -8.71
CA ILE A 8 2.48 -4.86 -7.91
C ILE A 8 1.02 -5.30 -7.91
N ILE A 9 0.48 -5.67 -9.07
CA ILE A 9 -0.91 -6.12 -9.18
C ILE A 9 -1.16 -7.36 -8.30
N LYS A 10 -0.29 -8.36 -8.36
CA LYS A 10 -0.41 -9.58 -7.56
C LYS A 10 -0.27 -9.31 -6.06
N GLU A 11 0.68 -8.49 -5.65
CA GLU A 11 0.88 -8.14 -4.25
C GLU A 11 -0.29 -7.33 -3.69
N THR A 12 -0.84 -6.36 -4.46
CA THR A 12 -2.04 -5.62 -4.07
C THR A 12 -3.25 -6.56 -3.91
N GLN A 13 -3.48 -7.46 -4.87
CA GLN A 13 -4.56 -8.44 -4.78
C GLN A 13 -4.40 -9.37 -3.58
N HIS A 14 -3.17 -9.84 -3.33
CA HIS A 14 -2.86 -10.68 -2.18
C HIS A 14 -3.11 -9.95 -0.86
N LEU A 15 -2.68 -8.69 -0.75
CA LEU A 15 -2.90 -7.86 0.43
C LEU A 15 -4.39 -7.60 0.71
N MET A 16 -5.20 -7.46 -0.35
CA MET A 16 -6.66 -7.31 -0.22
C MET A 16 -7.37 -8.62 0.16
N ALA A 17 -6.86 -9.76 -0.31
CA ALA A 17 -7.44 -11.08 -0.02
C ALA A 17 -7.03 -11.59 1.36
N GLU A 18 -5.77 -11.36 1.74
CA GLU A 18 -5.16 -11.80 2.99
C GLU A 18 -4.54 -10.58 3.72
N PRO A 19 -5.38 -9.75 4.36
CA PRO A 19 -4.89 -8.59 5.10
C PRO A 19 -4.04 -9.03 6.30
N VAL A 20 -3.02 -8.24 6.61
CA VAL A 20 -2.17 -8.49 7.78
C VAL A 20 -2.97 -8.21 9.05
N PRO A 21 -3.02 -9.13 10.03
CA PRO A 21 -3.78 -8.92 11.26
C PRO A 21 -3.40 -7.61 11.96
N GLY A 22 -4.41 -6.77 12.22
CA GLY A 22 -4.25 -5.47 12.89
C GLY A 22 -3.74 -4.34 12.01
N ILE A 23 -3.47 -4.58 10.71
CA ILE A 23 -3.07 -3.54 9.75
C ILE A 23 -4.03 -3.58 8.56
N LYS A 24 -4.73 -2.46 8.36
CA LYS A 24 -5.51 -2.21 7.16
C LYS A 24 -4.62 -1.50 6.14
N ALA A 25 -4.52 -2.03 4.92
CA ALA A 25 -3.72 -1.46 3.85
C ALA A 25 -4.51 -1.42 2.54
N GLU A 26 -4.90 -0.23 2.09
CA GLU A 26 -5.75 -0.03 0.92
C GLU A 26 -5.00 0.78 -0.15
N PRO A 27 -4.96 0.34 -1.42
CA PRO A 27 -4.36 1.12 -2.48
C PRO A 27 -5.20 2.36 -2.79
N TYR A 28 -4.55 3.46 -3.18
CA TYR A 28 -5.28 4.65 -3.67
C TYR A 28 -5.93 4.38 -5.04
N GLU A 29 -7.16 4.84 -5.23
CA GLU A 29 -7.90 4.71 -6.50
C GLU A 29 -7.18 5.36 -7.68
N SER A 30 -6.54 6.51 -7.44
CA SER A 30 -5.82 7.26 -8.46
C SER A 30 -4.42 6.72 -8.75
N ASN A 31 -3.82 5.98 -7.81
CA ASN A 31 -2.48 5.45 -7.96
C ASN A 31 -2.23 4.27 -7.02
N THR A 32 -2.27 3.06 -7.57
CA THR A 32 -2.08 1.81 -6.83
C THR A 32 -0.63 1.56 -6.36
N ARG A 33 0.28 2.52 -6.58
CA ARG A 33 1.61 2.52 -5.96
C ARG A 33 1.61 3.16 -4.57
N TYR A 34 0.55 3.90 -4.23
CA TYR A 34 0.34 4.47 -2.92
C TYR A 34 -0.66 3.63 -2.15
N PHE A 35 -0.41 3.50 -0.85
CA PHE A 35 -1.27 2.74 0.04
C PHE A 35 -1.60 3.58 1.26
N HIS A 36 -2.88 3.62 1.61
CA HIS A 36 -3.32 4.09 2.90
C HIS A 36 -3.18 2.93 3.89
N THR A 37 -2.38 3.12 4.94
CA THR A 37 -2.19 2.09 5.97
C THR A 37 -2.53 2.62 7.34
N GLY A 38 -3.31 1.87 8.10
CA GLY A 38 -3.68 2.23 9.47
C GLY A 38 -3.96 1.00 10.34
N PRO A 39 -3.93 1.15 11.67
CA PRO A 39 -4.33 0.09 12.57
C PRO A 39 -5.83 -0.16 12.45
N GLN A 40 -6.19 -1.41 12.22
CA GLN A 40 -7.58 -1.87 12.23
C GLN A 40 -8.09 -1.94 13.68
N ASP A 41 -9.38 -1.68 13.91
CA ASP A 41 -10.03 -1.79 15.23
C ASP A 41 -9.39 -0.88 16.30
N SER A 42 -8.93 0.30 15.89
CA SER A 42 -8.33 1.30 16.76
C SER A 42 -9.03 2.64 16.64
N THR A 43 -8.86 3.54 17.63
CA THR A 43 -9.34 4.92 17.54
C THR A 43 -8.70 5.73 16.41
N PHE A 44 -7.65 5.19 15.79
CA PHE A 44 -6.95 5.78 14.65
C PHE A 44 -7.25 5.06 13.34
N GLU A 45 -8.24 4.16 13.32
CA GLU A 45 -8.69 3.50 12.10
C GLU A 45 -9.17 4.52 11.07
N GLY A 46 -8.73 4.38 9.82
CA GLY A 46 -9.02 5.32 8.74
C GLY A 46 -8.31 6.69 8.87
N GLY A 47 -7.45 6.87 9.87
CA GLY A 47 -6.64 8.07 10.01
C GLY A 47 -5.51 8.13 8.99
N THR A 48 -5.26 9.31 8.41
CA THR A 48 -4.09 9.55 7.56
C THR A 48 -2.84 9.64 8.42
N PHE A 49 -1.98 8.62 8.33
CA PHE A 49 -0.70 8.62 9.03
C PHE A 49 0.33 9.37 8.20
N LYS A 50 1.23 10.09 8.89
CA LYS A 50 2.34 10.78 8.21
C LYS A 50 3.27 9.85 7.44
N ARG A 51 3.20 8.54 7.61
CA ARG A 51 4.10 7.60 6.92
C ARG A 51 3.28 6.64 6.06
N GLU A 52 3.02 7.05 4.83
CA GLU A 52 2.29 6.22 3.88
C GLU A 52 3.27 5.43 3.00
N PRO A 53 3.05 4.11 2.83
CA PRO A 53 3.87 3.30 1.95
C PRO A 53 3.68 3.66 0.47
N PHE A 54 4.80 3.69 -0.23
CA PHE A 54 4.90 3.99 -1.66
C PHE A 54 5.82 2.98 -2.36
N LEU A 55 5.35 2.45 -3.49
CA LEU A 55 6.10 1.54 -4.34
C LEU A 55 6.79 2.31 -5.49
N PRO A 56 8.12 2.50 -5.44
CA PRO A 56 8.84 3.25 -6.47
C PRO A 56 8.76 2.57 -7.84
N GLU A 57 9.10 3.30 -8.89
CA GLU A 57 9.08 2.79 -10.26
C GLU A 57 9.94 1.53 -10.43
N GLU A 58 11.12 1.52 -9.80
CA GLU A 58 12.06 0.40 -9.78
C GLU A 58 11.66 -0.75 -8.82
N TYR A 59 10.46 -0.72 -8.23
CA TYR A 59 9.96 -1.85 -7.44
C TYR A 59 9.84 -3.09 -8.35
N PRO A 60 10.42 -4.24 -7.97
CA PRO A 60 10.89 -4.61 -6.63
C PRO A 60 12.40 -4.52 -6.40
N MET A 61 13.17 -4.02 -7.37
CA MET A 61 14.61 -3.86 -7.27
C MET A 61 15.00 -2.78 -6.25
N LYS A 62 14.10 -1.81 -6.01
CA LYS A 62 14.15 -0.92 -4.85
C LYS A 62 13.05 -1.27 -3.84
N PRO A 63 13.33 -1.15 -2.54
CA PRO A 63 12.35 -1.42 -1.49
C PRO A 63 11.21 -0.41 -1.53
N LEU A 64 10.09 -0.78 -0.89
CA LEU A 64 9.04 0.17 -0.56
C LEU A 64 9.61 1.35 0.23
N LYS A 65 9.05 2.53 0.02
CA LYS A 65 9.43 3.75 0.73
C LYS A 65 8.26 4.23 1.57
N TYR A 66 8.56 4.95 2.64
CA TYR A 66 7.56 5.71 3.37
C TYR A 66 7.70 7.16 2.97
N ILE A 67 6.63 7.74 2.43
CA ILE A 67 6.56 9.18 2.24
C ILE A 67 6.10 9.82 3.54
N SER A 68 6.76 10.93 3.91
CA SER A 68 6.46 11.72 5.12
C SER A 68 5.49 12.86 4.83
#